data_AF-A0A3D9KVL4-F1
#
_entry.id   AF-A0A3D9KVL4-F1
#
_cell.length_a   1.000
_cell.length_b   1.000
_cell.length_c   1.000
_cell.angle_alpha   90.00
_cell.angle_beta   90.00
_cell.angle_gamma   90.00
#
_symmetry.space_group_name_H-M   'P 1'
#
loop_
_entity.id
_entity.type
_entity.pdbx_description
1 polymer ?
#
loop_
_entity_poly.entity_id
_entity_poly.type
_entity_poly.pdbx_seq_one_letter_code
_entity_poly.pdbx_strand_id
1 'polypeptide(L)'
;MTRLALIFFGVLAGLVATAQERMTDIRDNSTYETAQVSSKVWMKSNLKYNLNNRYFLYLSEGEVYYHADELEDVCPEGWRVPTLEEWQDVADLNELKLKAAGVLDQGRFADFGRSYVYWTSSQDAKGVPVLVSLDTLGSPLVVRPATSNTHASCRCVKE
;
A
#
# COMPACT_ATOMS: atom_id res chain seq x y z
N MET A 1 -5.34 -24.65 64.66
CA MET A 1 -5.12 -25.37 63.39
C MET A 1 -5.80 -24.56 62.29
N THR A 2 -5.04 -23.63 61.73
CA THR A 2 -5.46 -22.66 60.72
C THR A 2 -5.09 -23.19 59.34
N ARG A 3 -6.04 -23.24 58.38
CA ARG A 3 -5.79 -22.99 56.95
C ARG A 3 -7.09 -22.52 56.28
N LEU A 4 -7.19 -21.22 56.08
CA LEU A 4 -8.18 -20.57 55.23
C LEU A 4 -7.68 -20.72 53.77
N ALA A 5 -8.43 -21.41 52.92
CA ALA A 5 -8.07 -21.58 51.52
C ALA A 5 -8.52 -20.36 50.70
N LEU A 6 -7.57 -19.53 50.26
CA LEU A 6 -7.79 -18.45 49.30
C LEU A 6 -7.94 -19.06 47.90
N ILE A 7 -9.16 -19.05 47.37
CA ILE A 7 -9.42 -19.37 45.97
C ILE A 7 -9.03 -18.14 45.13
N PHE A 8 -7.84 -18.20 44.52
CA PHE A 8 -7.46 -17.25 43.48
C PHE A 8 -8.25 -17.57 42.21
N PHE A 9 -9.27 -16.77 41.89
CA PHE A 9 -9.81 -16.72 40.54
C PHE A 9 -8.77 -16.04 39.65
N GLY A 10 -7.92 -16.85 39.03
CA GLY A 10 -7.01 -16.38 37.99
C GLY A 10 -7.81 -15.92 36.78
N VAL A 11 -7.87 -14.60 36.56
CA VAL A 11 -8.34 -14.05 35.30
C VAL A 11 -7.27 -14.37 34.26
N LEU A 12 -7.51 -15.41 33.47
CA LEU A 12 -6.70 -15.72 32.31
C LEU A 12 -6.97 -14.63 31.27
N ALA A 13 -6.16 -13.57 31.29
CA ALA A 13 -6.12 -12.60 30.19
C ALA A 13 -5.55 -13.35 28.98
N GLY A 14 -6.44 -13.95 28.18
CA GLY A 14 -6.06 -14.56 26.92
C GLY A 14 -5.42 -13.49 26.04
N LEU A 15 -4.16 -13.71 25.64
CA LEU A 15 -3.61 -13.00 24.50
C LEU A 15 -4.50 -13.37 23.31
N VAL A 16 -5.36 -12.44 22.89
CA VAL A 16 -5.98 -12.52 21.58
C VAL A 16 -4.85 -12.22 20.59
N ALA A 17 -4.17 -13.27 20.13
CA ALA A 17 -3.30 -13.18 18.97
C ALA A 17 -4.20 -12.88 17.78
N THR A 18 -4.25 -11.61 17.35
CA THR A 18 -4.97 -11.25 16.13
C THR A 18 -4.26 -11.95 14.98
N ALA A 19 -4.98 -12.84 14.28
CA ALA A 19 -4.43 -13.44 13.07
C ALA A 19 -4.13 -12.31 12.09
N GLN A 20 -2.87 -12.19 11.67
CA GLN A 20 -2.52 -11.21 10.67
C GLN A 20 -3.20 -11.59 9.35
N GLU A 21 -4.12 -10.75 8.90
CA GLU A 21 -4.84 -11.00 7.65
C GLU A 21 -3.88 -10.92 6.46
N ARG A 22 -4.09 -11.82 5.49
CA ARG A 22 -3.29 -11.92 4.27
C ARG A 22 -4.20 -12.15 3.07
N MET A 23 -3.79 -11.60 1.93
CA MET A 23 -4.39 -11.83 0.61
C MET A 23 -3.37 -12.51 -0.29
N THR A 24 -3.77 -13.53 -1.05
CA THR A 24 -2.93 -14.09 -2.11
C THR A 24 -3.51 -13.70 -3.46
N ASP A 25 -2.71 -13.06 -4.29
CA ASP A 25 -3.04 -12.76 -5.68
C ASP A 25 -2.88 -14.05 -6.50
N ILE A 26 -4.00 -14.58 -6.99
CA ILE A 26 -4.02 -15.85 -7.73
C ILE A 26 -3.35 -15.76 -9.10
N ARG A 27 -3.11 -14.54 -9.60
CA ARG A 27 -2.52 -14.32 -10.93
C ARG A 27 -1.03 -14.62 -10.94
N ASP A 28 -0.34 -14.47 -9.81
CA ASP A 28 1.10 -14.67 -9.66
C ASP A 28 1.53 -15.40 -8.38
N ASN A 29 0.58 -15.83 -7.54
CA ASN A 29 0.80 -16.43 -6.21
C ASN A 29 1.53 -15.53 -5.21
N SER A 30 1.58 -14.22 -5.44
CA SER A 30 2.12 -13.27 -4.48
C SER A 30 1.19 -13.12 -3.27
N THR A 31 1.71 -13.28 -2.06
CA THR A 31 0.93 -13.09 -0.82
C THR A 31 1.29 -11.77 -0.14
N TYR A 32 0.27 -10.96 0.14
CA TYR A 32 0.32 -9.65 0.76
C TYR A 32 -0.26 -9.69 2.16
N GLU A 33 0.43 -9.08 3.13
CA GLU A 33 -0.20 -8.75 4.42
C GLU A 33 -1.23 -7.63 4.21
N THR A 34 -2.30 -7.66 4.99
CA THR A 34 -3.34 -6.63 4.94
C THR A 34 -3.55 -5.97 6.29
N ALA A 35 -4.10 -4.77 6.30
CA ALA A 35 -4.49 -4.05 7.51
C ALA A 35 -5.77 -3.25 7.25
N GLN A 36 -6.67 -3.23 8.24
CA GLN A 36 -7.78 -2.28 8.26
C GLN A 36 -7.22 -0.89 8.58
N VAL A 37 -7.41 0.06 7.66
CA VAL A 37 -7.05 1.47 7.86
C VAL A 37 -8.27 2.30 7.49
N SER A 38 -8.78 3.05 8.45
CA SER A 38 -10.06 3.74 8.35
C SER A 38 -11.16 2.75 7.95
N SER A 39 -11.92 3.00 6.88
CA SER A 39 -13.01 2.12 6.43
C SER A 39 -12.59 1.08 5.39
N LYS A 40 -11.30 0.93 5.08
CA LYS A 40 -10.81 0.04 4.01
C LYS A 40 -9.80 -0.99 4.52
N VAL A 41 -9.72 -2.12 3.81
CA VAL A 41 -8.62 -3.07 3.96
C VAL A 41 -7.54 -2.73 2.94
N TRP A 42 -6.32 -2.46 3.40
CA TRP A 42 -5.17 -2.10 2.59
C TRP A 42 -4.17 -3.25 2.50
N MET A 43 -3.56 -3.45 1.33
CA MET A 43 -2.28 -4.17 1.27
C MET A 43 -1.21 -3.38 2.04
N LYS A 44 -0.38 -4.05 2.84
CA LYS A 44 0.76 -3.44 3.57
C LYS A 44 2.04 -3.33 2.73
N SER A 45 2.14 -4.03 1.60
CA SER A 45 3.28 -3.90 0.69
C SER A 45 2.84 -3.44 -0.70
N ASN A 46 3.79 -2.91 -1.47
CA ASN A 46 3.57 -2.53 -2.87
C ASN A 46 3.16 -3.77 -3.68
N LEU A 47 2.26 -3.56 -4.64
CA LEU A 47 1.83 -4.59 -5.57
C LEU A 47 2.99 -5.01 -6.48
N LYS A 48 3.19 -6.31 -6.67
CA LYS A 48 4.31 -6.88 -7.44
C LYS A 48 3.87 -7.61 -8.71
N TYR A 49 2.59 -7.52 -9.06
CA TYR A 49 2.03 -8.20 -10.21
C TYR A 49 2.61 -7.65 -11.51
N ASN A 50 3.26 -8.51 -12.30
CA ASN A 50 3.89 -8.12 -13.56
C ASN A 50 2.88 -8.11 -14.70
N LEU A 51 2.08 -7.04 -14.80
CA LEU A 51 1.17 -6.87 -15.92
C LEU A 51 1.95 -6.79 -17.24
N ASN A 52 1.50 -7.50 -18.27
CA ASN A 52 2.08 -7.50 -19.62
C ASN A 52 3.56 -7.96 -19.70
N ASN A 53 4.06 -8.63 -18.65
CA ASN A 53 5.43 -9.13 -18.59
C ASN A 53 6.51 -8.05 -18.85
N ARG A 54 6.24 -6.80 -18.45
CA ARG A 54 7.16 -5.67 -18.65
C ARG A 54 8.26 -5.70 -17.59
N TYR A 55 9.21 -6.63 -17.76
CA TYR A 55 10.37 -6.79 -16.88
C TYR A 55 11.26 -5.53 -16.74
N PHE A 56 11.13 -4.57 -17.65
CA PHE A 56 12.01 -3.40 -17.70
C PHE A 56 11.85 -2.41 -16.54
N LEU A 57 10.80 -2.54 -15.73
CA LEU A 57 10.55 -1.65 -14.60
C LEU A 57 10.97 -2.25 -13.26
N TYR A 58 11.54 -3.45 -13.22
CA TYR A 58 12.17 -3.95 -12.01
C TYR A 58 13.43 -3.15 -11.71
N LEU A 59 13.38 -2.38 -10.63
CA LEU A 59 14.60 -1.92 -9.98
C LEU A 59 15.08 -2.97 -8.98
N SER A 60 16.29 -2.76 -8.47
CA SER A 60 16.84 -3.58 -7.38
C SER A 60 15.78 -3.76 -6.28
N GLU A 61 15.66 -4.99 -5.78
CA GLU A 61 14.70 -5.42 -4.74
C GLU A 61 13.27 -5.80 -5.20
N GLY A 62 13.00 -5.87 -6.50
CA GLY A 62 11.76 -6.48 -7.01
C GLY A 62 10.52 -5.57 -6.90
N GLU A 63 10.72 -4.26 -6.99
CA GLU A 63 9.64 -3.28 -7.15
C GLU A 63 9.11 -3.27 -8.58
N VAL A 64 7.79 -3.10 -8.73
CA VAL A 64 7.13 -2.91 -10.03
C VAL A 64 6.57 -1.50 -10.10
N TYR A 65 6.79 -0.84 -11.23
CA TYR A 65 6.26 0.48 -11.52
C TYR A 65 5.24 0.34 -12.65
N TYR A 66 4.07 0.93 -12.46
CA TYR A 66 2.94 0.83 -13.37
C TYR A 66 2.74 2.18 -14.05
N HIS A 67 2.23 2.17 -15.26
CA HIS A 67 1.76 3.35 -15.96
C HIS A 67 0.26 3.61 -15.67
N ALA A 68 -0.22 4.82 -15.95
CA ALA A 68 -1.58 5.23 -15.62
C ALA A 68 -2.67 4.42 -16.36
N ASP A 69 -2.36 3.88 -17.55
CA ASP A 69 -3.27 3.05 -18.35
C ASP A 69 -3.43 1.62 -17.80
N GLU A 70 -2.63 1.24 -16.79
CA GLU A 70 -2.67 -0.09 -16.17
C GLU A 70 -3.56 -0.11 -14.91
N LEU A 71 -3.94 1.05 -14.37
CA LEU A 71 -4.52 1.17 -13.02
C LEU A 71 -5.88 0.49 -12.85
N GLU A 72 -6.64 0.34 -13.92
CA GLU A 72 -7.95 -0.33 -13.89
C GLU A 72 -7.82 -1.84 -13.62
N ASP A 73 -6.80 -2.47 -14.20
CA ASP A 73 -6.64 -3.93 -14.20
C ASP A 73 -5.51 -4.43 -13.27
N VAL A 74 -4.72 -3.51 -12.70
CA VAL A 74 -3.51 -3.87 -11.98
C VAL A 74 -3.81 -4.65 -10.70
N CYS A 75 -4.88 -4.32 -9.99
CA CYS A 75 -5.24 -4.96 -8.71
C CYS A 75 -5.98 -6.28 -8.94
N PRO A 76 -5.85 -7.26 -8.01
CA PRO A 76 -6.56 -8.54 -8.14
C PRO A 76 -8.06 -8.37 -7.98
N GLU A 77 -8.83 -9.38 -8.39
CA GLU A 77 -10.30 -9.35 -8.29
C GLU A 77 -10.78 -8.99 -6.87
N GLY A 78 -11.73 -8.06 -6.79
CA GLY A 78 -12.25 -7.52 -5.53
C GLY A 78 -11.37 -6.45 -4.87
N TRP A 79 -10.22 -6.14 -5.46
CA TRP A 79 -9.33 -5.07 -5.03
C TRP A 79 -9.18 -4.02 -6.12
N ARG A 80 -8.85 -2.79 -5.74
CA ARG A 80 -8.61 -1.68 -6.66
C ARG A 80 -7.50 -0.75 -6.17
N VAL A 81 -7.00 0.11 -7.05
CA VAL A 81 -6.11 1.21 -6.66
C VAL A 81 -6.89 2.18 -5.74
N PRO A 82 -6.30 2.67 -4.64
CA PRO A 82 -6.94 3.62 -3.76
C PRO A 82 -7.20 4.97 -4.44
N THR A 83 -8.25 5.66 -4.02
CA THR A 83 -8.50 7.05 -4.43
C THR A 83 -7.56 8.01 -3.70
N LEU A 84 -7.49 9.26 -4.16
CA LEU A 84 -6.78 10.32 -3.44
C LEU A 84 -7.38 10.56 -2.04
N GLU A 85 -8.71 10.55 -1.92
CA GLU A 85 -9.41 10.73 -0.64
C GLU A 85 -9.04 9.62 0.35
N GLU A 86 -8.99 8.37 -0.10
CA GLU A 86 -8.59 7.24 0.74
C GLU A 86 -7.15 7.37 1.26
N TRP A 87 -6.23 7.88 0.44
CA TRP A 87 -4.87 8.19 0.89
C TRP A 87 -4.83 9.33 1.90
N GLN A 88 -5.67 10.35 1.73
CA GLN A 88 -5.78 11.48 2.66
C GLN A 88 -6.43 11.08 3.99
N ASP A 89 -7.31 10.07 3.97
CA ASP A 89 -8.00 9.53 5.13
C ASP A 89 -7.18 8.51 5.94
N VAL A 90 -5.95 8.21 5.53
CA VAL A 90 -5.06 7.33 6.30
C VAL A 90 -4.63 8.02 7.59
N ALA A 91 -5.24 7.61 8.71
CA ALA A 91 -4.95 8.18 10.03
C ALA A 91 -3.55 7.80 10.57
N ASP A 92 -3.06 6.60 10.25
CA ASP A 92 -1.73 6.13 10.64
C ASP A 92 -1.01 5.42 9.49
N LEU A 93 -0.08 6.12 8.86
CA LEU A 93 0.72 5.60 7.75
C LEU A 93 1.69 4.49 8.19
N ASN A 94 2.02 4.39 9.48
CA ASN A 94 2.91 3.34 9.99
C ASN A 94 2.30 1.95 9.81
N GLU A 95 0.97 1.85 9.81
CA GLU A 95 0.27 0.59 9.54
C GLU A 95 0.49 0.09 8.13
N LEU A 96 0.75 0.99 7.18
CA LEU A 96 0.92 0.64 5.77
C LEU A 96 2.34 0.23 5.40
N LYS A 97 3.31 0.17 6.33
CA LYS A 97 4.70 -0.28 6.05
C LYS A 97 5.22 0.24 4.68
N LEU A 98 5.09 1.56 4.46
CA LEU A 98 5.39 2.15 3.16
C LEU A 98 6.83 1.88 2.74
N LYS A 99 7.05 1.71 1.44
CA LYS A 99 8.38 1.50 0.85
C LYS A 99 8.73 2.68 -0.05
N ALA A 100 9.87 3.30 0.20
CA ALA A 100 10.34 4.48 -0.53
C ALA A 100 10.86 4.10 -1.93
N ALA A 101 9.94 3.72 -2.81
CA ALA A 101 10.24 3.23 -4.16
C ALA A 101 10.48 4.37 -5.16
N GLY A 102 10.25 5.64 -4.82
CA GLY A 102 10.45 6.74 -5.76
C GLY A 102 9.55 6.64 -7.00
N VAL A 103 9.95 7.27 -8.10
CA VAL A 103 9.17 7.38 -9.33
C VAL A 103 10.06 7.37 -10.56
N LEU A 104 9.62 6.71 -11.64
CA LEU A 104 10.21 6.87 -12.97
C LEU A 104 9.35 7.86 -13.74
N ASP A 105 9.88 9.04 -14.04
CA ASP A 105 9.13 10.06 -14.75
C ASP A 105 9.92 10.55 -15.96
N GLN A 106 9.30 10.55 -17.14
CA GLN A 106 9.94 10.98 -18.39
C GLN A 106 11.31 10.29 -18.63
N GLY A 107 11.38 8.98 -18.33
CA GLY A 107 12.61 8.18 -18.49
C GLY A 107 13.70 8.46 -17.45
N ARG A 108 13.42 9.26 -16.42
CA ARG A 108 14.36 9.53 -15.33
C ARG A 108 13.82 9.00 -14.02
N PHE A 109 14.65 8.22 -13.35
CA PHE A 109 14.32 7.69 -12.05
C PHE A 109 14.70 8.69 -10.96
N ALA A 110 13.78 8.95 -10.03
CA ALA A 110 13.92 9.94 -8.97
C ALA A 110 13.43 9.38 -7.62
N ASP A 111 13.91 10.00 -6.54
CA ASP A 111 13.40 9.84 -5.17
C ASP A 111 13.44 8.43 -4.56
N PHE A 112 14.22 7.50 -5.14
CA PHE A 112 14.46 6.18 -4.56
C PHE A 112 15.11 6.27 -3.18
N GLY A 113 14.54 5.53 -2.23
CA GLY A 113 14.96 5.56 -0.83
C GLY A 113 14.64 6.88 -0.12
N ARG A 114 13.98 7.85 -0.78
CA ARG A 114 13.69 9.18 -0.24
C ARG A 114 12.21 9.50 -0.18
N SER A 115 11.41 8.95 -1.09
CA SER A 115 9.98 9.21 -1.14
C SER A 115 9.16 7.97 -1.41
N TYR A 116 8.02 7.91 -0.73
CA TYR A 116 6.93 7.01 -0.97
C TYR A 116 6.05 7.62 -2.06
N VAL A 117 6.05 7.06 -3.26
CA VAL A 117 5.24 7.58 -4.37
C VAL A 117 4.30 6.50 -4.86
N TYR A 118 3.01 6.82 -4.86
CA TYR A 118 1.95 5.85 -5.20
C TYR A 118 0.95 6.44 -6.17
N TRP A 119 0.49 5.60 -7.09
CA TRP A 119 -0.69 5.90 -7.88
C TRP A 119 -1.94 6.00 -7.03
N THR A 120 -2.86 6.85 -7.50
CA THR A 120 -4.26 6.85 -7.09
C THR A 120 -5.14 6.51 -8.28
N SER A 121 -6.37 6.06 -8.03
CA SER A 121 -7.41 5.95 -9.06
C SER A 121 -8.11 7.29 -9.34
N SER A 122 -7.57 8.40 -8.82
CA SER A 122 -8.13 9.74 -8.97
C SER A 122 -7.44 10.54 -10.07
N GLN A 123 -8.14 11.56 -10.55
CA GLN A 123 -7.65 12.52 -11.53
C GLN A 123 -7.84 13.94 -10.98
N ASP A 124 -7.05 14.89 -11.47
CA ASP A 124 -7.25 16.30 -11.17
C ASP A 124 -8.44 16.89 -11.96
N ALA A 125 -8.72 18.18 -11.75
CA ALA A 125 -9.82 18.87 -12.43
C ALA A 125 -9.69 18.91 -13.98
N LYS A 126 -8.54 18.57 -14.53
CA LYS A 126 -8.26 18.50 -15.97
C LYS A 126 -8.29 17.07 -16.50
N GLY A 127 -8.61 16.08 -15.66
CA GLY A 127 -8.58 14.66 -16.02
C GLY A 127 -7.18 14.06 -16.04
N VAL A 128 -6.18 14.72 -15.45
CA VAL A 128 -4.82 14.19 -15.37
C VAL A 128 -4.73 13.23 -14.18
N PRO A 129 -4.28 11.97 -14.36
CA PRO A 129 -4.04 11.05 -13.25
C PRO A 129 -3.11 11.65 -12.21
N VAL A 130 -3.39 11.41 -10.93
CA VAL A 130 -2.59 11.96 -9.83
C VAL A 130 -1.94 10.89 -8.98
N LEU A 131 -0.75 11.24 -8.48
CA LEU A 131 0.02 10.46 -7.52
C LEU A 131 -0.03 11.13 -6.16
N VAL A 132 0.13 10.32 -5.12
CA VAL A 132 0.50 10.80 -3.79
C VAL A 132 1.98 10.58 -3.56
N SER A 133 2.62 11.55 -2.90
CA SER A 133 4.04 11.53 -2.55
C SER A 133 4.19 11.93 -1.09
N LEU A 134 4.91 11.11 -0.32
CA LEU A 134 5.32 11.41 1.04
C LEU A 134 6.83 11.27 1.11
N ASP A 135 7.52 12.15 1.80
CA ASP A 135 8.96 11.96 2.02
C ASP A 135 9.24 11.10 3.25
N THR A 136 10.46 10.57 3.34
CA THR A 136 10.90 9.76 4.49
C THR A 136 11.17 10.60 5.74
N LEU A 137 11.05 11.93 5.67
CA LEU A 137 11.31 12.85 6.77
C LEU A 137 10.01 13.20 7.54
N GLY A 138 8.88 12.64 7.12
CA GLY A 138 7.58 12.85 7.75
C GLY A 138 6.86 14.11 7.28
N SER A 139 7.22 14.63 6.11
CA SER A 139 6.46 15.74 5.51
C SER A 139 5.03 15.31 5.18
N PRO A 140 4.10 16.29 5.11
CA PRO A 140 2.73 16.02 4.70
C PRO A 140 2.64 15.34 3.32
N LEU A 141 1.55 14.63 3.10
CA LEU A 141 1.21 14.06 1.81
C LEU A 141 1.07 15.16 0.75
N VAL A 142 1.77 14.99 -0.37
CA VAL A 142 1.75 15.89 -1.53
C VAL A 142 1.07 15.19 -2.69
N VAL A 143 0.18 15.90 -3.38
CA VAL A 143 -0.45 15.44 -4.62
C VAL A 143 0.35 15.94 -5.81
N ARG A 144 0.69 15.05 -6.74
CA ARG A 144 1.47 15.38 -7.95
C ARG A 144 0.69 14.95 -9.19
N PRO A 145 0.42 15.84 -10.16
CA PRO A 145 -0.13 15.41 -11.45
C PRO A 145 0.93 14.57 -12.19
N ALA A 146 0.46 13.50 -12.84
CA ALA A 146 1.31 12.68 -13.67
C ALA A 146 1.68 13.38 -14.99
N THR A 147 2.79 12.93 -15.58
CA THR A 147 3.11 13.18 -16.98
C THR A 147 2.67 11.98 -17.83
N SER A 148 2.79 12.12 -19.15
CA SER A 148 2.45 11.04 -20.10
C SER A 148 3.35 9.81 -20.04
N ASN A 149 4.42 9.83 -19.23
CA ASN A 149 5.37 8.74 -19.11
C ASN A 149 5.82 8.56 -17.65
N THR A 150 4.89 8.82 -16.71
CA THR A 150 5.11 8.52 -15.30
C THR A 150 4.86 7.04 -15.04
N HIS A 151 5.77 6.42 -14.29
CA HIS A 151 5.57 5.11 -13.70
C HIS A 151 5.88 5.16 -12.21
N ALA A 152 4.96 4.64 -11.41
CA ALA A 152 5.04 4.64 -9.95
C ALA A 152 4.55 3.31 -9.39
N SER A 153 4.84 3.06 -8.12
CA SER A 153 4.33 1.88 -7.43
C SER A 153 2.81 1.98 -7.25
N CYS A 154 2.15 0.82 -7.28
CA CYS A 154 0.75 0.68 -6.92
C CYS A 154 0.60 -0.01 -5.56
N ARG A 155 -0.51 0.30 -4.91
CA ARG A 155 -1.05 -0.43 -3.76
C ARG A 155 -2.52 -0.67 -4.04
N CYS A 156 -3.10 -1.71 -3.42
CA CYS A 156 -4.51 -2.02 -3.58
C CYS A 156 -5.26 -1.97 -2.26
N VAL A 157 -6.53 -1.60 -2.36
CA VAL A 157 -7.52 -1.57 -1.27
C VAL A 157 -8.78 -2.33 -1.67
N LYS A 158 -9.56 -2.71 -0.65
CA LYS A 158 -10.94 -3.18 -0.80
C LYS A 158 -11.81 -2.65 0.34
N GLU A 159 -13.12 -2.81 0.18
CA GLU A 159 -14.13 -2.54 1.23
C GLU A 159 -13.97 -3.46 2.45
#